data_AF-A0A0G9HL71-F1
#
_entry.id   AF-A0A0G9HL71-F1
#
_cell.length_a   1.000
_cell.length_b   1.000
_cell.length_c   1.000
_cell.angle_alpha   90.00
_cell.angle_beta   90.00
_cell.angle_gamma   90.00
#
_symmetry.space_group_name_H-M   'P 1'
#
loop_
_entity.id
_entity.type
_entity.pdbx_description
1 polymer ?
#
loop_
_entity_poly.entity_id
_entity_poly.type
_entity_poly.pdbx_seq_one_letter_code
_entity_poly.pdbx_strand_id
1 'polypeptide(L)'
;MTVIWKPPSIPGAAQFAQWDGATFGLVREMPDGRWRASVFPDGQSHHDKGALAANEALGKRWVERWAAVNHRLIKPAPGRQVMPHEGVKPRKPKGSDERS
;
A
#
# COMPACT_ATOMS: atom_id res chain seq x y z
N MET A 1 17.80 5.66 -1.34
CA MET A 1 16.47 5.02 -1.29
C MET A 1 15.45 6.13 -1.16
N THR A 2 14.43 6.15 -2.02
CA THR A 2 13.39 7.19 -2.01
C THR A 2 12.07 6.58 -1.61
N VAL A 3 11.49 7.05 -0.49
CA VAL A 3 10.15 6.66 -0.04
C VAL A 3 9.14 7.60 -0.70
N ILE A 4 8.14 7.03 -1.35
CA ILE A 4 7.02 7.79 -1.94
C ILE A 4 5.85 7.73 -0.96
N TRP A 5 5.36 8.88 -0.54
CA TRP A 5 4.17 8.98 0.31
C TRP A 5 2.93 9.11 -0.56
N LYS A 6 2.01 8.15 -0.43
CA LYS A 6 0.66 8.26 -1.00
C LYS A 6 -0.25 8.94 0.02
N PRO A 7 -0.76 10.14 -0.29
CA PRO A 7 -1.72 10.80 0.58
C PRO A 7 -3.01 9.97 0.66
N PRO A 8 -3.75 10.07 1.76
CA PRO A 8 -5.00 9.38 1.92
C PRO A 8 -6.04 9.96 0.94
N SER A 9 -6.95 9.12 0.45
CA SER A 9 -8.10 9.56 -0.35
C SER A 9 -9.15 10.32 0.46
N ILE A 10 -9.11 10.19 1.79
CA ILE A 10 -10.03 10.82 2.74
C ILE A 10 -9.20 11.57 3.80
N PRO A 11 -9.51 12.85 4.09
CA PRO A 11 -8.86 13.57 5.17
C PRO A 11 -8.94 12.82 6.51
N GLY A 12 -7.83 12.71 7.24
CA GLY A 12 -7.74 11.96 8.50
C GLY A 12 -7.48 10.46 8.35
N ALA A 13 -7.49 9.91 7.12
CA ALA A 13 -7.09 8.52 6.90
C ALA A 13 -5.56 8.34 6.83
N ALA A 14 -5.10 7.10 6.84
CA ALA A 14 -3.68 6.76 6.87
C ALA A 14 -2.96 7.16 5.57
N GLN A 15 -1.77 7.73 5.72
CA GLN A 15 -0.85 7.94 4.61
C GLN A 15 0.01 6.72 4.43
N PHE A 16 0.23 6.29 3.19
CA PHE A 16 0.97 5.06 2.91
C PHE A 16 2.37 5.36 2.38
N ALA A 17 3.37 4.67 2.93
CA ALA A 17 4.74 4.71 2.46
C ALA A 17 4.97 3.62 1.42
N GLN A 18 5.53 4.01 0.27
CA GLN A 18 5.88 3.12 -0.81
C GLN A 18 7.37 3.17 -1.15
N TRP A 19 7.93 2.03 -1.52
CA TRP A 19 9.26 1.92 -2.10
C TRP A 19 9.26 0.82 -3.16
N ASP A 20 9.81 1.12 -4.34
CA ASP A 20 9.87 0.19 -5.47
C ASP A 20 8.50 -0.46 -5.81
N GLY A 21 7.46 0.39 -5.83
CA GLY A 21 6.07 -0.04 -6.06
C GLY A 21 5.40 -0.75 -4.88
N ALA A 22 6.14 -1.19 -3.87
CA ALA A 22 5.62 -1.87 -2.68
C ALA A 22 5.13 -0.89 -1.62
N THR A 23 3.94 -1.12 -1.07
CA THR A 23 3.51 -0.44 0.16
C THR A 23 4.08 -1.20 1.36
N PHE A 24 4.84 -0.51 2.20
CA PHE A 24 5.54 -1.14 3.33
C PHE A 24 5.35 -0.41 4.66
N GLY A 25 4.65 0.73 4.66
CA GLY A 25 4.38 1.45 5.89
C GLY A 25 3.15 2.32 5.80
N LEU A 26 2.67 2.76 6.96
CA LEU A 26 1.59 3.71 7.09
C LEU A 26 1.84 4.69 8.24
N VAL A 27 1.30 5.88 8.12
CA VAL A 27 1.28 6.91 9.16
C VAL A 27 -0.15 7.43 9.29
N ARG A 28 -0.73 7.37 10.49
CA ARG A 28 -2.11 7.83 10.72
C ARG A 28 -2.24 8.55 12.05
N GLU A 29 -3.16 9.51 12.09
CA GLU A 29 -3.61 10.09 13.34
C GLU A 29 -4.50 9.09 14.10
N MET A 30 -4.40 9.08 15.42
CA MET A 30 -5.22 8.29 16.31
C MET A 30 -6.27 9.17 16.99
N PRO A 31 -7.37 8.59 17.53
CA PRO A 31 -8.43 9.37 18.18
C PRO A 31 -7.97 10.24 19.37
N ASP A 32 -6.81 9.95 19.94
CA ASP A 32 -6.22 10.70 21.06
C ASP A 32 -5.28 11.84 20.62
N GLY A 33 -5.23 12.15 19.32
CA GLY A 33 -4.38 13.18 18.73
C GLY A 33 -2.91 12.79 18.54
N ARG A 34 -2.51 11.57 18.97
CA ARG A 34 -1.18 11.05 18.67
C ARG A 34 -1.14 10.44 17.28
N TRP A 35 0.06 10.36 16.72
CA TRP A 35 0.28 9.76 15.41
C TRP A 35 0.91 8.37 15.58
N ARG A 36 0.40 7.38 14.86
CA ARG A 36 1.00 6.05 14.77
C ARG A 36 1.70 5.90 13.43
N ALA A 37 2.98 5.57 13.48
CA ALA A 37 3.76 5.11 12.35
C ALA A 37 3.94 3.59 12.46
N SER A 38 3.63 2.86 11.40
CA SER A 38 3.81 1.40 11.35
C SER A 38 4.52 1.01 10.06
N VAL A 39 5.43 0.04 10.13
CA VAL A 39 6.08 -0.59 8.98
C VAL A 39 5.83 -2.09 8.97
N PHE A 40 5.59 -2.63 7.79
CA PHE A 40 5.29 -4.04 7.50
C PHE A 40 6.19 -4.49 6.34
N PRO A 41 7.40 -4.99 6.62
CA PRO A 41 8.43 -5.27 5.62
C PRO A 41 8.02 -6.35 4.60
N ASP A 42 7.21 -7.31 5.04
CA ASP A 42 6.68 -8.41 4.25
C ASP A 42 5.35 -8.11 3.57
N GLY A 43 4.85 -6.86 3.68
CA GLY A 43 3.54 -6.46 3.17
C GLY A 43 2.38 -6.99 4.01
N GLN A 44 2.63 -7.62 5.15
CA GLN A 44 1.63 -8.20 6.02
C GLN A 44 1.48 -7.39 7.31
N SER A 45 0.29 -6.84 7.55
CA SER A 45 0.05 -5.88 8.64
C SER A 45 0.14 -6.49 10.04
N HIS A 46 0.05 -7.81 10.18
CA HIS A 46 0.11 -8.50 11.47
C HIS A 46 1.53 -8.60 12.07
N HIS A 47 2.57 -8.29 11.29
CA HIS A 47 3.96 -8.21 11.74
C HIS A 47 4.46 -6.77 11.81
N ASP A 48 3.58 -5.81 12.12
CA ASP A 48 3.94 -4.40 12.10
C ASP A 48 4.91 -4.03 13.23
N LYS A 49 5.97 -3.30 12.86
CA LYS A 49 6.77 -2.56 13.84
C LYS A 49 6.20 -1.16 13.91
N GLY A 50 5.72 -0.78 15.10
CA GLY A 50 5.05 0.49 15.34
C GLY A 50 5.85 1.45 16.20
N ALA A 51 5.66 2.74 15.97
CA ALA A 51 6.08 3.82 16.85
C ALA A 51 4.96 4.86 17.00
N LEU A 52 4.90 5.48 18.17
CA LEU A 52 4.06 6.65 18.41
C LEU A 52 4.87 7.92 18.14
N ALA A 53 4.23 8.91 17.53
CA ALA A 53 4.79 10.21 17.17
C ALA A 53 3.84 11.33 17.62
N ALA A 54 4.41 12.50 17.91
CA ALA A 54 3.63 13.67 18.30
C ALA A 54 2.91 14.33 17.12
N ASN A 55 3.39 14.13 15.89
CA ASN A 55 2.79 14.67 14.68
C ASN A 55 3.12 13.79 13.46
N GLU A 56 2.45 14.07 12.35
CA GLU A 56 2.63 13.39 11.07
C GLU A 56 4.08 13.40 10.59
N ALA A 57 4.74 14.56 10.62
CA ALA A 57 6.09 14.73 10.09
C ALA A 57 7.10 13.85 10.84
N LEU A 58 6.98 13.74 12.16
CA LEU A 58 7.80 12.84 12.97
C LEU A 58 7.49 11.37 12.66
N GLY A 59 6.23 11.01 12.45
CA GLY A 59 5.83 9.66 12.02
C GLY A 59 6.45 9.28 10.67
N LYS A 60 6.35 10.17 9.68
CA LYS A 60 6.96 9.98 8.36
C LYS A 60 8.48 9.83 8.45
N ARG A 61 9.14 10.72 9.18
CA ARG A 61 10.59 10.69 9.40
C ARG A 61 11.04 9.38 10.05
N TRP A 62 10.25 8.83 10.97
CA TRP A 62 10.55 7.53 11.58
C TRP A 62 10.51 6.41 10.55
N VAL A 63 9.46 6.36 9.70
CA VAL A 63 9.34 5.36 8.61
C VAL A 63 10.50 5.49 7.62
N GLU A 64 10.85 6.72 7.22
CA GLU A 64 11.97 6.98 6.30
C GLU A 64 13.32 6.53 6.87
N ARG A 65 13.59 6.79 8.16
CA ARG A 65 14.80 6.31 8.83
C ARG A 65 14.83 4.80 8.93
N TRP A 66 13.71 4.19 9.30
CA TRP A 66 13.59 2.74 9.35
C TRP A 66 13.90 2.14 7.97
N ALA A 67 13.30 2.70 6.92
CA ALA A 67 13.48 2.28 5.54
C ALA A 67 14.94 2.45 5.08
N ALA A 68 15.59 3.58 5.38
CA ALA A 68 16.99 3.83 5.01
C ALA A 68 17.93 2.71 5.50
N VAL A 69 17.70 2.21 6.72
CA VAL A 69 18.49 1.13 7.32
C VAL A 69 18.03 -0.26 6.86
N ASN A 70 16.71 -0.47 6.73
CA ASN A 70 16.11 -1.80 6.59
C ASN A 70 15.52 -2.08 5.19
N HIS A 71 15.82 -1.27 4.19
CA HIS A 71 15.22 -1.38 2.85
C HIS A 71 15.33 -2.79 2.24
N ARG A 72 16.41 -3.51 2.53
CA ARG A 72 16.60 -4.91 2.08
C ARG A 72 15.54 -5.89 2.60
N LEU A 73 14.83 -5.54 3.68
CA LEU A 73 13.75 -6.34 4.24
C LEU A 73 12.40 -6.06 3.59
N ILE A 74 12.26 -4.95 2.87
CA ILE A 74 11.02 -4.58 2.20
C ILE A 74 10.92 -5.43 0.93
N LYS A 75 9.91 -6.29 0.88
CA LYS A 75 9.63 -7.07 -0.33
C LYS A 75 9.09 -6.14 -1.41
N PRO A 76 9.67 -6.12 -2.62
CA PRO A 76 9.09 -5.36 -3.72
C PRO A 76 7.68 -5.86 -4.01
N ALA A 77 6.83 -5.00 -4.58
CA ALA A 77 5.48 -5.41 -4.92
C ALA A 77 5.60 -6.64 -5.83
N PRO A 78 4.83 -7.72 -5.58
CA PRO A 78 4.74 -8.78 -6.57
C PRO A 78 4.30 -8.08 -7.87
N GLY A 79 5.16 -8.16 -8.89
CA GLY A 79 4.85 -7.60 -10.20
C GLY A 79 3.44 -8.04 -10.55
N ARG A 80 2.60 -7.09 -11.02
CA ARG A 80 1.19 -7.31 -11.35
C ARG A 80 1.06 -8.71 -11.94
N GLN A 81 0.47 -9.66 -11.19
CA GLN A 81 0.01 -10.89 -11.80
C GLN A 81 -1.09 -10.43 -12.74
N VAL A 82 -0.74 -10.20 -14.00
CA VAL A 82 -1.70 -10.17 -15.09
C VAL A 82 -2.33 -11.55 -15.03
N MET A 83 -3.50 -11.63 -14.43
CA MET A 83 -4.20 -12.89 -14.38
C MET A 83 -4.44 -13.30 -15.85
N PRO A 84 -4.11 -14.53 -16.25
CA PRO A 84 -4.12 -14.96 -17.66
C PRO A 84 -5.50 -14.97 -18.33
N HIS A 85 -6.54 -14.44 -17.68
CA HIS A 85 -7.89 -14.33 -18.23
C HIS A 85 -8.18 -12.98 -18.93
N GLU A 86 -7.20 -12.08 -19.10
CA GLU A 86 -7.30 -10.98 -20.10
C GLU A 86 -7.26 -11.49 -21.57
N GLY A 87 -7.44 -12.80 -21.78
CA GLY A 87 -7.79 -13.43 -23.05
C GLY A 87 -9.27 -13.85 -23.13
N VAL A 88 -10.22 -13.09 -22.56
CA VAL A 88 -11.64 -13.36 -22.81
C VAL A 88 -11.92 -13.07 -24.28
N LYS A 89 -11.88 -14.10 -25.12
CA LYS A 89 -12.50 -14.06 -26.46
C LYS A 89 -13.93 -13.52 -26.28
N PRO A 90 -14.37 -12.53 -27.07
CA PRO A 90 -15.73 -12.01 -26.99
C PRO A 90 -16.71 -13.18 -27.03
N ARG A 91 -17.50 -13.35 -25.98
CA ARG A 91 -18.57 -14.35 -25.98
C ARG A 91 -19.56 -13.93 -27.05
N LYS A 92 -19.76 -14.80 -28.06
CA LYS A 92 -20.80 -14.68 -29.09
C LYS A 92 -22.12 -14.31 -28.38
N PRO A 93 -22.86 -13.28 -28.82
CA PRO A 93 -24.11 -12.92 -28.17
C PRO A 93 -25.08 -14.11 -28.22
N LYS A 94 -25.76 -14.32 -27.10
CA LYS A 94 -26.72 -15.40 -26.91
C LYS A 94 -27.97 -15.10 -27.73
N GLY A 95 -28.26 -15.96 -28.71
CA GLY A 95 -29.58 -16.11 -29.33
C GLY A 95 -29.97 -15.01 -30.32
N SER A 96 -29.32 -14.96 -31.47
CA SER A 96 -30.00 -14.56 -32.72
C SER A 96 -30.68 -15.82 -33.27
N ASP A 97 -31.86 -16.16 -32.76
CA ASP A 97 -32.79 -17.06 -33.45
C ASP A 97 -33.83 -16.15 -34.12
N GLU A 98 -33.51 -15.70 -35.33
CA GLU A 98 -34.49 -15.15 -36.24
C GLU A 98 -35.06 -16.31 -37.06
N ARG A 99 -36.38 -16.49 -36.90
CA ARG A 99 -37.36 -16.97 -37.89
C ARG A 99 -36.81 -17.59 -39.18
N SER A 100 -37.23 -18.82 -39.46
CA SER A 100 -37.61 -19.24 -40.81
C SER A 100 -38.86 -20.12 -40.72
#